data_AF-A0AAE8X0C2-F1
#
_entry.id   AF-A0AAE8X0C2-F1
#
_cell.length_a   1.000
_cell.length_b   1.000
_cell.length_c   1.000
_cell.angle_alpha   90.00
_cell.angle_beta   90.00
_cell.angle_gamma   90.00
#
_symmetry.space_group_name_H-M   'P 1'
#
loop_
_entity.id
_entity.type
_entity.pdbx_description
1 polymer ?
#
loop_
_entity_poly.entity_id
_entity_poly.type
_entity_poly.pdbx_seq_one_letter_code
_entity_poly.pdbx_strand_id
1 'polypeptide(L)'
;MSGILKYKDFCGSIDLSYEDKILHGKIECINDLVTYEAETIPALEVAFREAVDDYIETCEAIGKIPEKPMSGTFNIRIGSELHQKAYLASIEQGIKLNEFVKQAVAEKLSTKREIHYHLESFAAISKAHFTTSNKRRTDYKWSALGEGRLDH
;
A
#
# COMPACT_ATOMS: atom_id res chain seq x y z
N MET A 1 4.23 -11.03 2.16
CA MET A 1 2.86 -10.81 1.66
C MET A 1 1.98 -11.81 2.37
N SER A 2 1.03 -11.35 3.18
CA SER A 2 0.01 -12.21 3.76
C SER A 2 -0.90 -12.71 2.63
N GLY A 3 -1.00 -14.02 2.46
CA GLY A 3 -1.98 -14.60 1.55
C GLY A 3 -3.35 -14.51 2.20
N ILE A 4 -4.33 -13.92 1.51
CA ILE A 4 -5.73 -13.93 1.94
C ILE A 4 -6.46 -14.96 1.08
N LEU A 5 -7.15 -15.91 1.71
CA LEU A 5 -8.04 -16.85 1.03
C LEU A 5 -9.38 -16.17 0.73
N LYS A 6 -10.03 -16.54 -0.37
CA LYS A 6 -11.33 -15.98 -0.77
C LYS A 6 -12.29 -17.06 -1.25
N TYR A 7 -13.51 -17.06 -0.71
CA TYR A 7 -14.58 -18.00 -1.10
C TYR A 7 -15.95 -17.47 -0.65
N LYS A 8 -16.97 -17.50 -1.52
CA LYS A 8 -18.35 -17.03 -1.24
C LYS A 8 -18.43 -15.63 -0.58
N ASP A 9 -17.59 -14.69 -1.02
CA ASP A 9 -17.39 -13.34 -0.45
C ASP A 9 -16.74 -13.27 0.94
N PHE A 10 -16.35 -14.40 1.53
CA PHE A 10 -15.56 -14.44 2.76
C PHE A 10 -14.07 -14.36 2.46
N CYS A 11 -13.33 -13.77 3.40
CA CYS A 11 -11.88 -13.70 3.37
C CYS A 11 -11.32 -14.55 4.51
N GLY A 12 -10.18 -15.21 4.30
CA GLY A 12 -9.51 -16.02 5.32
C GLY A 12 -8.07 -15.60 5.53
N SER A 13 -7.60 -15.58 6.78
CA SER A 13 -6.18 -15.38 7.10
C SER A 13 -5.36 -16.65 6.87
N ILE A 14 -4.05 -16.49 6.71
CA ILE A 14 -3.10 -17.60 6.69
C ILE A 14 -1.94 -17.21 7.59
N ASP A 15 -1.78 -17.97 8.66
CA ASP A 15 -0.76 -17.77 9.68
C ASP A 15 -0.06 -19.11 9.94
N LEU A 16 1.25 -19.10 10.16
CA LEU A 16 2.03 -20.29 10.48
C LEU A 16 2.21 -20.37 12.00
N SER A 17 1.76 -21.46 12.64
CA SER A 17 2.13 -21.77 14.02
C SER A 17 3.49 -22.47 14.04
N TYR A 18 4.49 -21.83 14.63
CA TYR A 18 5.82 -22.42 14.81
C TYR A 18 5.84 -23.50 15.89
N GLU A 19 4.95 -23.40 16.88
CA GLU A 19 4.85 -24.35 17.99
C GLU A 19 4.27 -25.68 17.52
N ASP A 20 3.16 -25.61 16.78
CA ASP A 20 2.40 -26.77 16.33
C ASP A 20 2.85 -27.29 14.95
N LYS A 21 3.68 -26.51 14.25
CA LYS A 21 4.15 -26.78 12.87
C LYS A 21 3.01 -26.97 11.85
N ILE A 22 1.87 -26.34 12.10
CA ILE A 22 0.70 -26.35 11.20
C ILE A 22 0.35 -24.92 10.76
N LEU A 23 -0.40 -24.83 9.68
CA LEU A 23 -0.99 -23.58 9.21
C LEU A 23 -2.33 -23.39 9.92
N HIS A 24 -2.58 -22.19 10.41
CA HIS A 24 -3.88 -21.76 10.91
C HIS A 24 -4.42 -20.65 10.04
N GLY A 25 -5.72 -20.50 10.07
CA GLY A 25 -6.40 -19.32 9.59
C GLY A 25 -7.70 -19.11 10.34
N LYS A 26 -8.26 -17.93 10.13
CA LYS A 26 -9.61 -17.60 10.58
C LYS A 26 -10.36 -16.90 9.47
N ILE A 27 -11.68 -17.05 9.47
CA ILE A 27 -12.53 -16.25 8.62
C ILE A 27 -12.40 -14.80 9.12
N GLU A 28 -11.85 -13.95 8.26
CA GLU A 28 -11.73 -12.53 8.46
C GLU A 28 -13.03 -11.85 8.05
N CYS A 29 -13.28 -10.68 8.64
CA CYS A 29 -14.50 -9.95 8.37
C CYS A 29 -15.71 -10.85 8.65
N ILE A 30 -15.86 -11.32 9.90
CA ILE A 30 -17.12 -11.76 10.52
C ILE A 30 -17.08 -11.35 12.01
N ASN A 31 -18.25 -11.28 12.67
CA ASN A 31 -18.30 -11.02 14.12
C ASN A 31 -18.05 -12.27 14.96
N ASP A 32 -18.34 -13.45 14.41
CA ASP A 32 -18.09 -14.73 15.04
C ASP A 32 -16.62 -15.14 14.88
N LEU A 33 -16.10 -16.00 15.77
CA LEU A 33 -14.77 -16.57 15.62
C LEU A 33 -14.88 -17.95 14.97
N VAL A 34 -14.48 -18.04 13.70
CA VAL A 34 -14.38 -19.30 12.96
C VAL A 34 -12.94 -19.51 12.52
N THR A 35 -12.32 -20.56 13.02
CA THR A 35 -10.91 -20.92 12.77
C THR A 35 -10.83 -22.23 12.00
N TYR A 36 -9.77 -22.38 11.21
CA TYR A 36 -9.44 -23.59 10.47
C TYR A 36 -7.93 -23.82 10.51
N GLU A 37 -7.51 -25.06 10.31
CA GLU A 37 -6.11 -25.44 10.36
C GLU A 37 -5.80 -26.56 9.37
N ALA A 38 -4.55 -26.65 8.93
CA ALA A 38 -4.08 -27.72 8.06
C ALA A 38 -2.55 -27.81 8.04
N GLU A 39 -2.03 -28.97 7.64
CA GLU A 39 -0.58 -29.18 7.50
C GLU A 39 0.01 -28.58 6.22
N THR A 40 -0.82 -28.34 5.20
CA THR A 40 -0.39 -27.86 3.88
C THR A 40 -1.30 -26.77 3.34
N ILE A 41 -0.78 -25.91 2.46
CA ILE A 41 -1.56 -24.82 1.85
C ILE A 41 -2.80 -25.35 1.10
N PRO A 42 -2.72 -26.41 0.26
CA PRO A 42 -3.92 -26.94 -0.41
C PRO A 42 -4.96 -27.47 0.58
N ALA A 43 -4.54 -28.14 1.64
CA ALA A 43 -5.45 -28.61 2.68
C ALA A 43 -6.07 -27.44 3.46
N LEU A 44 -5.32 -26.35 3.67
CA LEU A 44 -5.83 -25.14 4.30
C LEU A 44 -6.91 -24.46 3.44
N GLU A 45 -6.75 -24.45 2.12
CA GLU A 45 -7.78 -23.93 1.20
C GLU A 45 -9.08 -24.74 1.28
N VAL A 46 -8.99 -26.06 1.42
CA VAL A 46 -10.15 -26.94 1.62
C VAL A 46 -10.79 -26.67 2.98
N ALA A 47 -10.00 -26.69 4.05
CA ALA A 47 -10.47 -26.42 5.41
C ALA A 47 -11.14 -25.04 5.54
N PHE A 48 -10.63 -24.03 4.82
CA PHE A 48 -11.26 -22.72 4.75
C PHE A 48 -12.65 -22.76 4.09
N ARG A 49 -12.80 -23.49 2.97
CA ARG A 49 -14.10 -23.61 2.29
C ARG A 49 -15.12 -24.36 3.14
N GLU A 50 -14.70 -25.44 3.78
CA GLU A 50 -15.52 -26.21 4.72
C GLU A 50 -15.94 -25.32 5.89
N ALA A 51 -15.01 -24.59 6.52
CA ALA A 51 -15.33 -23.67 7.61
C ALA A 51 -16.32 -22.56 7.20
N VAL A 52 -16.24 -22.05 5.97
CA VAL A 52 -17.20 -21.07 5.44
C VAL A 52 -18.57 -21.70 5.22
N ASP A 53 -18.62 -22.89 4.64
CA ASP A 53 -19.88 -23.59 4.38
C ASP A 53 -20.58 -23.97 5.69
N ASP A 54 -19.84 -24.53 6.64
CA ASP A 54 -20.31 -24.83 7.99
C ASP A 54 -20.79 -23.58 8.74
N TYR A 55 -20.10 -22.46 8.58
CA TYR A 55 -20.52 -21.18 9.17
C TYR A 55 -21.86 -20.71 8.64
N ILE A 56 -22.07 -20.79 7.32
CA ILE A 56 -23.33 -20.41 6.67
C ILE A 56 -24.45 -21.34 7.13
N GLU A 57 -24.24 -22.66 7.09
CA GLU A 57 -25.22 -23.65 7.53
C GLU A 57 -25.59 -23.47 9.01
N THR A 58 -24.61 -23.23 9.87
CA THR A 58 -24.84 -22.97 11.29
C THR A 58 -25.68 -21.71 11.50
N CYS A 59 -25.37 -20.62 10.78
CA CYS A 59 -26.15 -19.39 10.83
C CYS A 59 -27.61 -19.63 10.42
N GLU A 60 -27.83 -20.34 9.30
CA GLU A 60 -29.17 -20.68 8.82
C GLU A 60 -29.94 -21.53 9.84
N ALA A 61 -29.30 -22.54 10.44
CA ALA A 61 -29.91 -23.45 11.41
C ALA A 61 -30.39 -22.72 12.69
N ILE A 62 -29.67 -21.69 13.13
CA ILE A 62 -30.04 -20.90 14.31
C ILE A 62 -30.92 -19.68 13.97
N GLY A 63 -31.31 -19.52 12.70
CA GLY A 63 -32.09 -18.37 12.23
C GLY A 63 -31.33 -17.04 12.28
N LYS A 64 -30.00 -17.08 12.27
CA LYS A 64 -29.12 -15.91 12.19
C LYS A 64 -28.79 -15.66 10.72
N ILE A 65 -28.82 -14.41 10.30
CA ILE A 65 -28.31 -14.03 8.98
C ILE A 65 -26.78 -14.07 9.08
N PRO A 66 -26.06 -14.83 8.22
CA PRO A 66 -24.61 -14.80 8.18
C PRO A 66 -24.14 -13.36 8.03
N GLU A 67 -23.50 -12.81 9.06
CA GLU A 67 -23.15 -11.40 9.08
C GLU A 67 -21.95 -11.19 8.17
N LYS A 68 -22.18 -10.59 7.00
CA LYS A 68 -21.11 -9.94 6.24
C LYS A 68 -20.81 -8.60 6.91
N PRO A 69 -19.66 -8.41 7.58
CA PRO A 69 -19.31 -7.11 8.13
C PRO A 69 -18.76 -6.23 7.02
N MET A 70 -18.49 -4.99 7.39
CA MET A 70 -18.36 -3.82 6.52
C MET A 70 -19.72 -3.25 6.10
N SER A 71 -20.55 -2.91 7.09
CA SER A 71 -21.78 -2.10 6.94
C SER A 71 -21.55 -0.70 6.33
N GLY A 72 -20.33 -0.38 5.92
CA GLY A 72 -19.88 0.94 5.49
C GLY A 72 -19.72 1.94 6.64
N THR A 73 -20.09 1.58 7.87
CA THR A 73 -19.95 2.44 9.04
C THR A 73 -18.60 2.21 9.71
N PHE A 74 -17.77 3.25 9.77
CA PHE A 74 -16.42 3.19 10.36
C PHE A 74 -16.26 4.30 11.39
N ASN A 75 -16.50 3.96 12.66
CA ASN A 75 -16.42 4.90 13.78
C ASN A 75 -15.01 4.89 14.38
N ILE A 76 -14.28 6.00 14.24
CA ILE A 76 -12.89 6.12 14.70
C ILE A 76 -12.66 7.37 15.57
N ARG A 77 -11.70 7.26 16.50
CA ARG A 77 -11.16 8.38 17.27
C ARG A 77 -9.77 8.72 16.78
N ILE A 78 -9.64 9.78 16.00
CA ILE A 78 -8.38 10.20 15.38
C ILE A 78 -7.63 11.29 16.16
N GLY A 79 -8.18 11.74 17.29
CA GLY A 79 -7.63 12.85 18.10
C GLY A 79 -8.08 14.22 17.60
N SER A 80 -8.08 15.21 18.52
CA SER A 80 -8.59 16.56 18.24
C SER A 80 -7.77 17.30 17.19
N GLU A 81 -6.44 17.21 17.26
CA GLU A 81 -5.54 17.89 16.33
C GLU A 81 -5.71 17.38 14.89
N LEU A 82 -5.73 16.05 14.71
CA LEU A 82 -5.87 15.45 13.38
C LEU A 82 -7.28 15.69 12.81
N HIS A 83 -8.31 15.65 13.65
CA HIS A 83 -9.67 16.03 13.24
C HIS A 83 -9.70 17.49 12.76
N GLN A 84 -9.13 18.43 13.51
CA GLN A 84 -9.09 19.84 13.10
C GLN A 84 -8.40 20.02 11.74
N LYS A 85 -7.23 19.39 11.55
CA LYS A 85 -6.50 19.43 10.27
C LYS A 85 -7.30 18.84 9.12
N ALA A 86 -7.91 17.66 9.32
CA ALA A 86 -8.75 17.03 8.30
C ALA A 86 -9.98 17.88 7.94
N TYR A 87 -10.59 18.54 8.93
CA TYR A 87 -11.74 19.41 8.71
C TYR A 87 -11.36 20.65 7.89
N LEU A 88 -10.26 21.33 8.24
CA LEU A 88 -9.76 22.47 7.49
C LEU A 88 -9.42 22.08 6.03
N ALA A 89 -8.73 20.96 5.84
CA ALA A 89 -8.43 20.44 4.49
C ALA A 89 -9.71 20.14 3.68
N SER A 90 -10.77 19.63 4.33
CA SER A 90 -12.04 19.40 3.66
C SER A 90 -12.73 20.70 3.19
N ILE A 91 -12.61 21.78 3.98
CA ILE A 91 -13.13 23.11 3.62
C ILE A 91 -12.37 23.67 2.41
N GLU A 92 -11.04 23.61 2.43
CA GLU A 92 -10.19 24.10 1.32
C GLU A 92 -10.52 23.41 0.00
N GLN A 93 -10.89 22.13 0.05
CA GLN A 93 -11.28 21.33 -1.12
C GLN A 93 -12.76 21.44 -1.47
N GLY A 94 -13.58 22.11 -0.65
CA GLY A 94 -15.02 22.22 -0.86
C GLY A 94 -15.80 20.91 -0.70
N ILE A 95 -15.27 19.95 0.06
CA ILE A 95 -15.89 18.63 0.29
C ILE A 95 -16.24 18.42 1.76
N LYS A 96 -17.10 17.43 2.04
CA LYS A 96 -17.43 17.04 3.42
C LYS A 96 -16.27 16.27 4.05
N LEU A 97 -16.10 16.38 5.37
CA LEU A 97 -15.08 15.64 6.12
C LEU A 97 -15.09 14.13 5.83
N ASN A 98 -16.28 13.51 5.78
CA ASN A 98 -16.38 12.07 5.48
C ASN A 98 -15.90 11.75 4.06
N GLU A 99 -16.11 12.63 3.08
CA GLU A 99 -15.58 12.43 1.73
C GLU A 99 -14.05 12.56 1.71
N PHE A 100 -13.51 13.55 2.42
CA PHE A 100 -12.07 13.69 2.60
C PHE A 100 -11.43 12.42 3.20
N VAL A 101 -12.06 11.84 4.24
CA VAL A 101 -11.60 10.59 4.84
C VAL A 101 -11.71 9.41 3.86
N LYS A 102 -12.81 9.29 3.10
CA LYS A 102 -12.93 8.24 2.06
C LYS A 102 -11.83 8.35 1.01
N GLN A 103 -11.52 9.57 0.56
CA GLN A 103 -10.45 9.80 -0.42
C GLN A 103 -9.09 9.40 0.15
N ALA A 104 -8.78 9.77 1.39
CA ALA A 104 -7.53 9.38 2.05
C ALA A 104 -7.38 7.85 2.17
N VAL A 105 -8.46 7.14 2.51
CA VAL A 105 -8.48 5.67 2.53
C VAL A 105 -8.27 5.09 1.12
N ALA A 106 -8.97 5.63 0.11
CA ALA A 106 -8.83 5.18 -1.27
C ALA A 106 -7.42 5.42 -1.83
N GLU A 107 -6.82 6.58 -1.52
CA GLU A 107 -5.45 6.93 -1.89
C GLU A 107 -4.45 5.93 -1.30
N LYS A 108 -4.61 5.58 -0.01
CA LYS A 108 -3.72 4.63 0.67
C LYS A 108 -3.81 3.21 0.10
N LEU A 109 -4.99 2.83 -0.39
CA LEU A 109 -5.22 1.54 -1.06
C LEU A 109 -4.78 1.54 -2.52
N SER A 110 -4.79 2.71 -3.17
CA SER A 110 -4.25 2.87 -4.52
C SER A 110 -2.74 2.65 -4.46
N THR A 111 -2.25 1.61 -5.14
CA THR A 111 -0.85 1.18 -5.11
C THR A 111 0.06 2.15 -5.89
N LYS A 112 0.05 3.45 -5.57
CA LYS A 112 1.08 4.37 -6.05
C LYS A 112 2.38 4.05 -5.32
N ARG A 113 3.27 3.31 -5.99
CA ARG A 113 4.69 3.28 -5.64
C ARG A 113 5.25 4.64 -6.02
N GLU A 114 5.32 5.57 -5.08
CA GLU A 114 6.11 6.79 -5.29
C GLU A 114 7.59 6.39 -5.29
N ILE A 115 8.20 6.33 -6.48
CA ILE A 115 9.66 6.21 -6.62
C ILE A 115 10.22 7.60 -6.29
N HIS A 116 10.70 7.78 -5.06
CA HIS A 116 11.50 8.95 -4.70
C HIS A 116 12.89 8.83 -5.36
N TYR A 117 13.12 9.62 -6.41
CA TYR A 117 14.49 9.94 -6.83
C TYR A 117 15.06 10.95 -5.85
N HIS A 118 16.02 10.54 -5.02
CA HIS A 118 16.82 11.46 -4.22
C HIS A 118 17.84 12.12 -5.16
N LEU A 119 17.53 13.32 -5.66
CA LEU A 119 18.53 14.15 -6.34
C LEU A 119 19.29 14.93 -5.26
N GLU A 120 20.47 14.46 -4.89
CA GLU A 120 21.30 15.17 -3.92
C GLU A 120 21.73 16.54 -4.47
N SER A 121 21.43 17.57 -3.68
CA SER A 121 22.12 18.86 -3.58
C SER A 121 21.85 19.95 -4.65
N PHE A 122 20.75 20.68 -4.42
CA PHE A 122 20.61 22.11 -4.74
C PHE A 122 21.52 22.98 -3.84
N ALA A 123 22.82 22.68 -3.76
CA ALA A 123 23.77 23.43 -2.92
C ALA A 123 24.68 24.39 -3.71
N ALA A 124 24.51 24.55 -5.03
CA ALA A 124 25.45 25.29 -5.87
C ALA A 124 24.90 26.56 -6.54
N ILE A 125 23.77 27.12 -6.10
CA ILE A 125 23.22 28.38 -6.67
C ILE A 125 22.84 29.35 -5.55
N SER A 126 23.83 29.98 -4.90
CA SER A 126 23.56 31.23 -4.15
C SER A 126 24.75 32.17 -3.94
N LYS A 127 25.86 32.03 -4.68
CA LYS A 127 26.91 33.06 -4.68
C LYS A 127 27.45 33.36 -6.07
N ALA A 128 26.58 33.83 -6.95
CA ALA A 128 27.01 34.67 -8.06
C ALA A 128 27.32 36.07 -7.50
N HIS A 129 28.53 36.25 -6.96
CA HIS A 129 29.09 37.58 -6.79
C HIS A 129 29.45 38.11 -8.19
N PHE A 130 28.73 39.14 -8.61
CA PHE A 130 28.99 39.87 -9.84
C PHE A 130 30.25 40.72 -9.65
N THR A 131 31.36 40.35 -10.27
CA THR A 131 32.48 41.27 -10.52
C THR A 131 32.92 41.12 -11.97
N THR A 132 32.66 42.17 -12.76
CA THR A 132 33.21 42.27 -14.12
C THR A 132 34.68 42.66 -14.01
N SER A 133 35.57 41.96 -14.70
CA SER A 133 36.86 42.53 -15.11
C SER A 133 37.45 41.77 -16.29
N ASN A 134 37.84 42.56 -17.27
CA ASN A 134 38.22 42.24 -18.64
C ASN A 134 39.69 41.82 -18.71
N LYS A 135 40.02 40.66 -19.31
CA LYS A 135 41.34 40.51 -19.98
C LYS A 135 41.39 39.37 -20.99
N ARG A 136 41.75 39.79 -22.21
CA ARG A 136 41.94 39.02 -23.46
C ARG A 136 42.81 37.78 -23.26
N ARG A 137 42.55 36.72 -24.03
CA ARG A 137 43.58 35.72 -24.33
C ARG A 137 43.44 35.19 -25.76
N THR A 138 44.58 35.23 -26.42
CA THR A 138 44.90 35.06 -27.84
C THR A 138 44.85 33.60 -28.31
N ASP A 139 44.63 33.47 -29.62
CA ASP A 139 44.93 32.39 -30.56
C ASP A 139 45.68 31.17 -30.02
N TYR A 140 45.19 29.96 -30.31
CA TYR A 140 46.01 28.92 -30.95
C TYR A 140 45.14 27.93 -31.76
N LYS A 141 45.70 27.58 -32.91
CA LYS A 141 45.17 26.85 -34.08
C LYS A 141 45.28 25.33 -33.87
N TRP A 142 44.25 24.57 -34.24
CA TRP A 142 44.31 23.09 -34.31
C TRP A 142 44.64 22.64 -35.74
N SER A 143 45.45 21.59 -35.89
CA SER A 143 45.70 20.88 -37.15
C SER A 143 45.59 19.37 -36.92
N ALA A 144 44.76 18.70 -37.73
CA ALA A 144 44.53 17.26 -37.71
C ALA A 144 45.28 16.57 -38.87
N LEU A 145 45.82 15.38 -38.57
CA LEU A 145 46.34 14.34 -39.47
C LEU A 145 46.20 13.05 -38.64
N GLY A 146 45.59 11.94 -39.05
CA GLY A 146 45.21 11.44 -40.35
C GLY A 146 45.55 9.94 -40.36
N GLU A 147 44.52 9.10 -40.49
CA GLU A 147 44.53 7.69 -40.95
C GLU A 147 45.23 6.58 -40.14
N GLY A 148 44.57 5.40 -40.11
CA GLY A 148 45.19 4.14 -39.68
C GLY A 148 44.20 3.04 -39.31
N ARG A 149 43.64 2.36 -40.31
CA ARG A 149 42.87 1.10 -40.23
C ARG A 149 43.81 -0.06 -39.88
N LEU A 150 43.35 -1.07 -39.12
CA LEU A 150 43.33 -2.49 -39.52
C LEU A 150 42.91 -3.44 -38.38
N ASP A 151 42.23 -4.48 -38.84
CA ASP A 151 41.58 -5.59 -38.17
C ASP A 151 42.56 -6.57 -37.48
N HIS A 152 42.15 -7.19 -36.36
CA HIS A 152 41.97 -8.64 -36.19
C HIS A 152 41.42 -8.96 -34.78
#